data_AF-A0A969JRT0-F1
#
_entry.id   AF-A0A969JRT0-F1
#
_cell.length_a   1.000
_cell.length_b   1.000
_cell.length_c   1.000
_cell.angle_alpha   90.00
_cell.angle_beta   90.00
_cell.angle_gamma   90.00
#
_symmetry.space_group_name_H-M   'P 1'
#
loop_
_entity.id
_entity.type
_entity.pdbx_description
1 polymer ?
#
loop_
_entity_poly.entity_id
_entity_poly.type
_entity_poly.pdbx_seq_one_letter_code
_entity_poly.pdbx_strand_id
1 'polypeptide(L)'
;MLSKTSGSTLRLLDLRLTMDQQYGRFGFMIGDSALRLESLETTNLFGDVPGTLKLTDLVLRTDVKERESWMDSGFSLAVKELTWNQATIGSVQFQLSANRLNGATLAQLKQWNRQYSGNDDNPAAVQALLNMLPTLLRDNPELVWEVRANAPEGDLQASAKIVLQDPGSSQSQNPVQWFNAVANANAELAISRALLEASLTNIVKAQLIAAAIQEGEDPDEQELTDIAVLKTQQQLAQLQATQWLRLEEETYRAQARFEQGRLFVNDTEIPFLF
;
A
#
# COMPACT_ATOMS: atom_id res chain seq x y z
N MET A 1 -13.83 39.28 -12.76
CA MET A 1 -13.85 37.81 -12.92
C MET A 1 -14.24 37.20 -11.59
N LEU A 2 -15.41 36.58 -11.51
CA LEU A 2 -15.87 35.90 -10.29
C LEU A 2 -15.23 34.51 -10.28
N SER A 3 -14.36 34.22 -9.31
CA SER A 3 -13.86 32.87 -9.08
C SER A 3 -15.02 31.99 -8.63
N LYS A 4 -15.43 31.04 -9.46
CA LYS A 4 -16.40 30.03 -9.11
C LYS A 4 -15.69 29.05 -8.18
N THR A 5 -15.89 29.19 -6.86
CA THR A 5 -15.49 28.16 -5.90
C THR A 5 -16.33 26.93 -6.18
N SER A 6 -15.74 25.91 -6.81
CA SER A 6 -16.33 24.59 -6.97
C SER A 6 -16.56 24.02 -5.57
N GLY A 7 -17.79 24.05 -5.06
CA GLY A 7 -18.08 23.50 -3.74
C GLY A 7 -17.86 21.99 -3.73
N SER A 8 -16.99 21.49 -2.86
CA SER A 8 -16.89 20.05 -2.60
C SER A 8 -18.05 19.62 -1.72
N THR A 9 -18.75 18.55 -2.09
CA THR A 9 -19.80 17.95 -1.25
C THR A 9 -19.41 16.55 -0.80
N LEU A 10 -19.82 16.21 0.42
CA LEU A 10 -19.63 14.92 1.07
C LEU A 10 -21.01 14.42 1.52
N ARG A 11 -21.39 13.21 1.10
CA ARG A 11 -22.62 12.53 1.48
C ARG A 11 -22.30 11.17 2.05
N LEU A 12 -22.87 10.88 3.20
CA LEU A 12 -22.67 9.63 3.96
C LEU A 12 -24.03 9.01 4.25
N LEU A 13 -24.17 7.70 4.07
CA LEU A 13 -25.37 6.93 4.38
C LEU A 13 -25.03 5.77 5.33
N ASP A 14 -25.85 5.62 6.37
CA ASP A 14 -25.81 4.53 7.36
C ASP A 14 -24.40 4.26 7.93
N LEU A 15 -23.85 5.25 8.65
CA LEU A 15 -22.62 5.08 9.42
C LEU A 15 -22.90 4.26 10.68
N ARG A 16 -22.23 3.12 10.81
CA ARG A 16 -22.25 2.28 12.03
C ARG A 16 -20.84 2.05 12.53
N LEU A 17 -20.62 2.35 13.80
CA LEU A 17 -19.38 2.09 14.50
C LEU A 17 -19.66 1.08 15.63
N THR A 18 -18.93 -0.03 15.64
CA THR A 18 -18.94 -1.01 16.72
C THR A 18 -17.54 -1.12 17.29
N MET A 19 -17.40 -0.99 18.61
CA MET A 19 -16.13 -1.05 19.32
C MET A 19 -16.30 -1.97 20.52
N ASP A 20 -15.46 -2.99 20.61
CA ASP A 20 -15.29 -3.83 21.79
C ASP A 20 -13.83 -3.74 22.18
N GLN A 21 -13.50 -2.76 23.02
CA GLN A 21 -12.12 -2.43 23.35
C GLN A 21 -11.92 -2.24 24.84
N GLN A 22 -10.70 -2.55 25.28
CA GLN A 22 -10.22 -2.33 26.63
C GLN A 22 -8.76 -1.88 26.61
N TYR A 23 -8.28 -1.28 27.70
CA TYR A 23 -6.85 -0.99 27.83
C TYR A 23 -6.08 -2.26 28.18
N GLY A 24 -5.05 -2.56 27.39
CA GLY A 24 -4.09 -3.64 27.64
C GLY A 24 -2.99 -3.23 28.63
N ARG A 25 -2.17 -4.20 29.03
CA ARG A 25 -1.06 -4.01 29.99
C ARG A 25 -0.02 -3.00 29.51
N PHE A 26 0.15 -2.89 28.19
CA PHE A 26 1.11 -1.97 27.58
C PHE A 26 0.53 -0.56 27.33
N GLY A 27 -0.69 -0.28 27.79
CA GLY A 27 -1.32 1.03 27.67
C GLY A 27 -1.83 1.36 26.26
N PHE A 28 -2.09 0.34 25.45
CA PHE A 28 -2.79 0.41 24.17
C PHE A 28 -4.25 -0.03 24.32
N MET A 29 -5.12 0.48 23.46
CA MET A 29 -6.47 -0.07 23.31
C MET A 29 -6.36 -1.38 22.53
N ILE A 30 -6.87 -2.46 23.11
CA ILE A 30 -6.92 -3.81 22.56
C ILE A 30 -8.37 -4.21 22.35
N GLY A 31 -8.61 -5.16 21.45
CA GLY A 31 -9.93 -5.61 21.06
C GLY A 31 -10.27 -5.25 19.61
N ASP A 32 -11.56 -5.33 19.28
CA ASP A 32 -12.07 -5.21 17.92
C ASP A 32 -12.74 -3.85 17.70
N SER A 33 -12.61 -3.31 16.50
CA SER A 33 -13.42 -2.19 16.04
C SER A 33 -13.81 -2.38 14.60
N ALA A 34 -15.04 -1.99 14.27
CA ALA A 34 -15.53 -2.01 12.90
C ALA A 34 -16.33 -0.74 12.61
N LEU A 35 -16.03 -0.13 11.47
CA LEU A 35 -16.80 0.95 10.89
C LEU A 35 -17.45 0.43 9.61
N ARG A 36 -18.75 0.66 9.46
CA ARG A 36 -19.50 0.36 8.24
C ARG A 36 -20.18 1.61 7.74
N LEU A 37 -20.17 1.77 6.43
CA LEU A 37 -20.85 2.82 5.68
C LEU A 37 -21.54 2.17 4.49
N GLU A 38 -22.86 2.35 4.37
CA GLU A 38 -23.61 1.84 3.23
C GLU A 38 -23.22 2.59 1.95
N SER A 39 -23.08 3.91 2.03
CA SER A 39 -22.64 4.73 0.91
C SER A 39 -21.82 5.91 1.38
N LEU A 40 -20.74 6.21 0.65
CA LEU A 40 -19.96 7.43 0.73
C LEU A 40 -19.85 8.02 -0.67
N GLU A 41 -20.40 9.21 -0.89
CA GLU A 41 -20.30 9.93 -2.15
C GLU A 41 -19.62 11.28 -1.91
N THR A 42 -18.68 11.61 -2.78
CA THR A 42 -17.89 12.83 -2.68
C THR A 42 -17.74 13.47 -4.04
N THR A 43 -17.70 14.80 -4.07
CA THR A 43 -17.52 15.57 -5.31
C THR A 43 -16.35 16.52 -5.15
N ASN A 44 -15.49 16.58 -6.17
CA ASN A 44 -14.30 17.41 -6.21
C ASN A 44 -13.40 17.18 -4.98
N LEU A 45 -13.21 15.91 -4.62
CA LEU A 45 -12.46 15.52 -3.41
C LEU A 45 -10.96 15.78 -3.55
N PHE A 46 -10.44 15.75 -4.78
CA PHE A 46 -9.03 16.01 -5.09
C PHE A 46 -8.78 17.44 -5.58
N GLY A 47 -9.56 18.42 -5.10
CA GLY A 47 -9.39 19.83 -5.45
C GLY A 47 -9.65 20.10 -6.93
N ASP A 48 -8.58 20.26 -7.71
CA ASP A 48 -8.61 20.67 -9.13
C ASP A 48 -9.04 19.56 -10.09
N VAL A 49 -9.17 18.32 -9.64
CA VAL A 49 -9.71 17.23 -10.46
C VAL A 49 -11.22 17.15 -10.24
N PRO A 50 -12.06 17.66 -11.17
CA PRO A 50 -13.50 17.52 -11.05
C PRO A 50 -13.88 16.05 -11.16
N GLY A 51 -14.67 15.60 -10.20
CA GLY A 51 -15.21 14.26 -10.28
C GLY A 51 -16.00 13.84 -9.07
N THR A 52 -16.81 12.81 -9.28
CA THR A 52 -17.61 12.17 -8.24
C THR A 52 -17.03 10.80 -7.93
N LEU A 53 -16.58 10.60 -6.69
CA LEU A 53 -16.23 9.28 -6.15
C LEU A 53 -17.39 8.78 -5.32
N LYS A 54 -17.88 7.58 -5.61
CA LYS A 54 -18.87 6.88 -4.77
C LYS A 54 -18.35 5.51 -4.37
N LEU A 55 -18.38 5.22 -3.08
CA LEU A 55 -18.09 3.93 -2.46
C LEU A 55 -19.38 3.36 -1.88
N THR A 56 -19.65 2.08 -2.17
CA THR A 56 -20.80 1.33 -1.63
C THR A 56 -20.32 0.20 -0.75
N ASP A 57 -21.00 -0.02 0.38
CA ASP A 57 -20.69 -1.04 1.39
C ASP A 57 -19.23 -1.00 1.85
N LEU A 58 -18.77 0.18 2.29
CA LEU A 58 -17.44 0.34 2.89
C LEU A 58 -17.43 -0.27 4.29
N VAL A 59 -16.51 -1.22 4.52
CA VAL A 59 -16.27 -1.86 5.82
C VAL A 59 -14.80 -1.69 6.18
N LEU A 60 -14.55 -1.03 7.29
CA LEU A 60 -13.24 -0.99 7.95
C LEU A 60 -13.29 -1.85 9.21
N ARG A 61 -12.26 -2.65 9.44
CA ARG A 61 -12.10 -3.38 10.70
C ARG A 61 -10.67 -3.25 11.19
N THR A 62 -10.52 -3.18 12.49
CA THR A 62 -9.23 -3.29 13.17
C THR A 62 -9.37 -4.28 14.31
N ASP A 63 -8.36 -5.11 14.51
CA ASP A 63 -8.22 -5.94 15.70
C ASP A 63 -6.83 -5.75 16.30
N VAL A 64 -6.76 -5.59 17.61
CA VAL A 64 -5.49 -5.51 18.32
C VAL A 64 -5.51 -6.52 19.45
N LYS A 65 -4.56 -7.45 19.44
CA LYS A 65 -4.45 -8.51 20.43
C LYS A 65 -3.16 -8.36 21.21
N GLU A 66 -3.28 -8.35 22.52
CA GLU A 66 -2.14 -8.40 23.42
C GLU A 66 -1.93 -9.84 23.88
N ARG A 67 -0.69 -10.32 23.77
CA ARG A 67 -0.22 -11.56 24.38
C ARG A 67 0.78 -11.22 25.49
N GLU A 68 1.45 -12.23 26.05
CA GLU A 68 2.30 -12.03 27.23
C GLU A 68 3.34 -10.91 27.07
N SER A 69 4.16 -10.98 26.02
CA SER A 69 5.23 -10.02 25.72
C SER A 69 5.06 -9.27 24.39
N TRP A 70 4.13 -9.71 23.53
CA TRP A 70 3.95 -9.16 22.19
C TRP A 70 2.52 -8.73 21.88
N MET A 71 2.39 -7.90 20.86
CA MET A 71 1.14 -7.41 20.31
C MET A 71 1.00 -7.81 18.84
N ASP A 72 -0.21 -8.20 18.47
CA ASP A 72 -0.64 -8.42 17.10
C ASP A 72 -1.67 -7.35 16.74
N SER A 73 -1.60 -6.80 15.53
CA SER A 73 -2.56 -5.82 15.04
C SER A 73 -2.95 -6.14 13.60
N GLY A 74 -4.24 -6.10 13.31
CA GLY A 74 -4.82 -6.24 11.99
C GLY A 74 -5.66 -5.03 11.61
N PHE A 75 -5.64 -4.70 10.33
CA PHE A 75 -6.51 -3.74 9.68
C PHE A 75 -7.04 -4.39 8.40
N SER A 76 -8.34 -4.27 8.16
CA SER A 76 -8.95 -4.65 6.88
C SER A 76 -9.88 -3.56 6.38
N LEU A 77 -9.87 -3.35 5.07
CA LEU A 77 -10.77 -2.46 4.35
C LEU A 77 -11.43 -3.29 3.25
N ALA A 78 -12.75 -3.19 3.12
CA ALA A 78 -13.49 -3.76 2.01
C ALA A 78 -14.46 -2.72 1.47
N VAL A 79 -14.50 -2.59 0.15
CA VAL A 79 -15.46 -1.80 -0.61
C VAL A 79 -16.05 -2.73 -1.65
N LYS A 80 -17.38 -2.85 -1.66
CA LYS A 80 -18.06 -3.73 -2.61
C LYS A 80 -18.10 -3.13 -4.00
N GLU A 81 -18.28 -1.82 -4.09
CA GLU A 81 -18.32 -1.10 -5.36
C GLU A 81 -17.71 0.28 -5.20
N LEU A 82 -16.72 0.57 -6.04
CA LEU A 82 -16.10 1.86 -6.22
C LEU A 82 -16.48 2.37 -7.61
N THR A 83 -16.99 3.59 -7.67
CA THR A 83 -17.29 4.27 -8.93
C THR A 83 -16.64 5.65 -8.97
N TRP A 84 -16.11 6.03 -10.13
CA TRP A 84 -15.52 7.33 -10.40
C TRP A 84 -16.17 7.91 -11.65
N ASN A 85 -16.78 9.10 -11.56
CA ASN A 85 -17.47 9.75 -12.68
C ASN A 85 -18.47 8.82 -13.40
N GLN A 86 -19.23 8.03 -12.62
CA GLN A 86 -20.18 7.00 -13.09
C GLN A 86 -19.56 5.73 -13.68
N ALA A 87 -18.24 5.71 -13.93
CA ALA A 87 -17.54 4.49 -14.32
C ALA A 87 -17.36 3.58 -13.11
N THR A 88 -17.80 2.32 -13.24
CA THR A 88 -17.61 1.31 -12.19
C THR A 88 -16.20 0.78 -12.28
N ILE A 89 -15.42 0.99 -11.22
CA ILE A 89 -14.06 0.45 -11.08
C ILE A 89 -14.13 -0.96 -10.46
N GLY A 90 -15.10 -1.22 -9.58
CA GLY A 90 -15.37 -2.55 -9.04
C GLY A 90 -15.15 -2.67 -7.54
N SER A 91 -14.81 -3.87 -7.05
CA SER A 91 -14.65 -4.16 -5.62
C SER A 91 -13.17 -4.16 -5.21
N VAL A 92 -12.89 -3.80 -3.95
CA VAL A 92 -11.55 -3.80 -3.38
C VAL A 92 -11.59 -4.36 -1.96
N GLN A 93 -10.66 -5.25 -1.66
CA GLN A 93 -10.38 -5.75 -0.32
C GLN A 93 -8.89 -5.56 -0.04
N PHE A 94 -8.57 -5.03 1.13
CA PHE A 94 -7.23 -4.78 1.59
C PHE A 94 -7.10 -5.30 3.01
N GLN A 95 -5.99 -5.96 3.31
CA GLN A 95 -5.63 -6.39 4.65
C GLN A 95 -4.18 -6.02 4.93
N LEU A 96 -3.94 -5.57 6.15
CA LEU A 96 -2.61 -5.30 6.69
C LEU A 96 -2.56 -5.86 8.09
N SER A 97 -1.51 -6.62 8.42
CA SER A 97 -1.25 -7.03 9.79
C SER A 97 0.21 -6.85 10.16
N ALA A 98 0.43 -6.55 11.43
CA ALA A 98 1.73 -6.53 12.06
C ALA A 98 1.64 -7.40 13.31
N ASN A 99 2.46 -8.45 13.36
CA ASN A 99 2.38 -9.51 14.36
C ASN A 99 3.68 -9.60 15.14
N ARG A 100 3.60 -10.11 16.38
CA ARG A 100 4.75 -10.34 17.27
C ARG A 100 5.55 -9.07 17.56
N LEU A 101 4.88 -7.92 17.63
CA LEU A 101 5.51 -6.65 17.98
C LEU A 101 5.78 -6.60 19.49
N ASN A 102 7.00 -6.26 19.92
CA ASN A 102 7.32 -6.19 21.35
C ASN A 102 6.50 -5.11 22.06
N GLY A 103 5.58 -5.49 22.96
CA GLY A 103 4.60 -4.58 23.54
C GLY A 103 5.21 -3.49 24.43
N ALA A 104 6.26 -3.84 25.18
CA ALA A 104 6.99 -2.88 26.03
C ALA A 104 7.73 -1.84 25.17
N THR A 105 8.37 -2.27 24.07
CA THR A 105 9.04 -1.34 23.17
C THR A 105 8.07 -0.50 22.36
N LEU A 106 6.90 -1.03 21.98
CA LEU A 106 5.83 -0.21 21.40
C LEU A 106 5.37 0.91 22.35
N ALA A 107 5.25 0.62 23.65
CA ALA A 107 4.91 1.63 24.64
C ALA A 107 5.98 2.72 24.74
N GLN A 108 7.26 2.36 24.65
CA GLN A 108 8.38 3.31 24.56
C GLN A 108 8.32 4.13 23.27
N LEU A 109 8.04 3.51 22.13
CA LEU A 109 7.91 4.21 20.84
C LEU A 109 6.77 5.24 20.86
N LYS A 110 5.65 4.91 21.51
CA LYS A 110 4.53 5.85 21.74
C LYS A 110 4.96 7.05 22.59
N GLN A 111 5.77 6.84 23.62
CA GLN A 111 6.32 7.93 24.44
C GLN A 111 7.31 8.78 23.65
N TRP A 112 8.20 8.14 22.89
CA TRP A 112 9.13 8.79 21.99
C TRP A 112 8.39 9.68 20.99
N ASN A 113 7.35 9.17 20.32
CA ASN A 113 6.56 9.94 19.36
C ASN A 113 5.93 11.17 20.03
N ARG A 114 5.38 11.03 21.23
CA ARG A 114 4.83 12.18 21.98
C ARG A 114 5.89 13.22 22.34
N GLN A 115 7.12 12.79 22.61
CA GLN A 115 8.22 13.67 23.01
C GLN A 115 8.83 14.42 21.82
N TYR A 116 8.90 13.77 20.65
CA TYR A 116 9.65 14.27 19.49
C TYR A 116 8.79 14.60 18.26
N SER A 117 7.46 14.39 18.32
CA SER A 117 6.54 14.73 17.22
C SER A 117 6.75 16.16 16.73
N GLY A 118 7.06 16.31 15.44
CA GLY A 118 7.30 17.61 14.80
C GLY A 118 8.76 18.09 14.83
N ASN A 119 9.70 17.24 15.27
CA ASN A 119 11.15 17.51 15.28
C ASN A 119 11.94 16.33 14.67
N ASP A 120 11.61 15.99 13.43
CA ASP A 120 12.14 14.80 12.73
C ASP A 120 13.66 14.87 12.48
N ASP A 121 14.23 16.08 12.45
CA ASP A 121 15.67 16.31 12.26
C ASP A 121 16.47 16.28 13.57
N ASN A 122 15.85 16.04 14.72
CA ASN A 122 16.56 16.02 16.00
C ASN A 122 17.44 14.75 16.11
N PRO A 123 18.77 14.88 16.16
CA PRO A 123 19.66 13.71 16.22
C PRO A 123 19.44 12.84 17.45
N ALA A 124 19.01 13.43 18.58
CA ALA A 124 18.68 12.67 19.79
C ALA A 124 17.40 11.83 19.62
N ALA A 125 16.43 12.32 18.84
CA ALA A 125 15.22 11.60 18.51
C ALA A 125 15.55 10.37 17.65
N VAL A 126 16.36 10.56 16.61
CA VAL A 126 16.86 9.48 15.75
C VAL A 126 17.63 8.45 16.58
N GLN A 127 18.58 8.87 17.42
CA GLN A 127 19.35 7.94 18.25
C GLN A 127 18.46 7.15 19.22
N ALA A 128 17.43 7.77 19.80
CA ALA A 128 16.50 7.07 20.68
C ALA A 128 15.70 5.99 19.93
N LEU A 129 15.28 6.24 18.67
CA LEU A 129 14.67 5.21 17.82
C LEU A 129 15.64 4.07 17.54
N LEU A 130 16.88 4.39 17.14
CA LEU A 130 17.90 3.39 16.84
C LEU A 130 18.16 2.45 18.03
N ASN A 131 18.11 2.99 19.26
CA ASN A 131 18.27 2.19 20.48
C ASN A 131 17.09 1.24 20.75
N MET A 132 15.89 1.53 20.24
CA MET A 132 14.70 0.67 20.41
C MET A 132 14.65 -0.47 19.38
N LEU A 133 15.24 -0.27 18.19
CA LEU A 133 15.16 -1.21 17.06
C LEU A 133 15.56 -2.65 17.41
N PRO A 134 16.69 -2.93 18.09
CA PRO A 134 17.05 -4.31 18.40
C PRO A 134 15.98 -5.05 19.20
N THR A 135 15.29 -4.36 20.11
CA THR A 135 14.22 -4.98 20.91
C THR A 135 12.92 -5.13 20.12
N LEU A 136 12.61 -4.20 19.20
CA LEU A 136 11.49 -4.37 18.27
C LEU A 136 11.67 -5.57 17.33
N LEU A 137 12.91 -5.83 16.92
CA LEU A 137 13.24 -6.85 15.93
C LEU A 137 13.55 -8.23 16.53
N ARG A 138 13.86 -8.30 17.84
CA ARG A 138 14.29 -9.53 18.54
C ARG A 138 13.32 -10.70 18.40
N ASP A 139 12.02 -10.42 18.42
CA ASP A 139 10.97 -11.44 18.46
C ASP A 139 10.46 -11.84 17.06
N ASN A 140 11.21 -11.47 16.01
CA ASN A 140 10.91 -11.69 14.60
C ASN A 140 9.51 -11.20 14.19
N PRO A 141 9.27 -9.87 14.26
CA PRO A 141 7.98 -9.33 13.91
C PRO A 141 7.66 -9.61 12.43
N GLU A 142 6.38 -9.84 12.17
CA GLU A 142 5.88 -10.18 10.83
C GLU A 142 4.94 -9.10 10.33
N LEU A 143 5.23 -8.54 9.16
CA LEU A 143 4.35 -7.63 8.44
C LEU A 143 3.71 -8.39 7.28
N VAL A 144 2.40 -8.40 7.20
CA VAL A 144 1.64 -9.04 6.12
C VAL A 144 0.71 -8.02 5.49
N TRP A 145 0.74 -7.95 4.17
CA TRP A 145 -0.12 -7.11 3.36
C TRP A 145 -0.79 -7.97 2.29
N GLU A 146 -2.07 -7.73 2.04
CA GLU A 146 -2.83 -8.38 0.98
C GLU A 146 -3.82 -7.40 0.36
N VAL A 147 -3.94 -7.44 -0.96
CA VAL A 147 -4.96 -6.72 -1.71
C VAL A 147 -5.60 -7.66 -2.72
N ARG A 148 -6.92 -7.55 -2.84
CA ARG A 148 -7.69 -8.18 -3.91
C ARG A 148 -8.63 -7.15 -4.49
N ALA A 149 -8.69 -7.05 -5.80
CA ALA A 149 -9.65 -6.20 -6.48
C ALA A 149 -10.28 -6.95 -7.64
N ASN A 150 -11.58 -6.73 -7.86
CA ASN A 150 -12.30 -7.26 -9.00
C ASN A 150 -12.85 -6.08 -9.79
N ALA A 151 -12.36 -5.90 -11.01
CA ALA A 151 -12.76 -4.86 -11.94
C ALA A 151 -13.44 -5.47 -13.17
N PRO A 152 -14.16 -4.67 -13.99
CA PRO A 152 -14.73 -5.15 -15.25
C PRO A 152 -13.71 -5.80 -16.19
N GLU A 153 -12.46 -5.32 -16.16
CA GLU A 153 -11.34 -5.81 -16.98
C GLU A 153 -10.64 -7.03 -16.36
N GLY A 154 -11.08 -7.49 -15.19
CA GLY A 154 -10.61 -8.69 -14.52
C GLY A 154 -10.13 -8.46 -13.09
N ASP A 155 -9.38 -9.44 -12.58
CA ASP A 155 -8.97 -9.50 -11.19
C ASP A 155 -7.52 -9.06 -10.97
N LEU A 156 -7.27 -8.47 -9.80
CA LEU A 156 -5.97 -8.21 -9.22
C LEU A 156 -5.90 -8.90 -7.85
N GLN A 157 -4.81 -9.63 -7.61
CA GLN A 157 -4.44 -10.15 -6.31
C GLN A 157 -2.97 -9.84 -6.09
N ALA A 158 -2.64 -9.23 -4.96
CA ALA A 158 -1.26 -9.08 -4.54
C ALA A 158 -1.12 -9.29 -3.05
N SER A 159 -0.01 -9.87 -2.65
CA SER A 159 0.30 -10.08 -1.24
C SER A 159 1.78 -9.90 -0.98
N ALA A 160 2.13 -9.53 0.24
CA ALA A 160 3.50 -9.48 0.70
C ALA A 160 3.55 -9.91 2.17
N LYS A 161 4.57 -10.68 2.53
CA LYS A 161 4.92 -10.98 3.90
C LYS A 161 6.39 -10.69 4.09
N ILE A 162 6.71 -9.96 5.16
CA ILE A 162 8.08 -9.60 5.55
C ILE A 162 8.24 -10.06 6.99
N VAL A 163 9.24 -10.90 7.24
CA VAL A 163 9.66 -11.28 8.58
C VAL A 163 10.97 -10.56 8.86
N LEU A 164 11.00 -9.80 9.94
CA LEU A 164 12.19 -9.09 10.36
C LEU A 164 12.98 -9.89 11.40
N GLN A 165 14.22 -9.50 11.64
CA GLN A 165 15.11 -10.06 12.65
C GLN A 165 16.05 -8.98 13.19
N ASP A 166 16.59 -9.21 14.38
CA ASP A 166 17.68 -8.37 14.93
C ASP A 166 18.94 -8.53 14.05
N PRO A 167 19.43 -7.45 13.40
CA PRO A 167 20.62 -7.52 12.55
C PRO A 167 21.93 -7.68 13.34
N GLY A 168 21.89 -7.65 14.69
CA GLY A 168 23.05 -7.77 15.56
C GLY A 168 23.82 -6.45 15.75
N SER A 169 24.85 -6.48 16.61
CA SER A 169 25.56 -5.31 17.14
C SER A 169 26.49 -4.55 16.17
N SER A 170 26.45 -4.86 14.86
CA SER A 170 27.42 -4.33 13.89
C SER A 170 26.96 -3.09 13.11
N GLN A 171 25.76 -2.56 13.35
CA GLN A 171 25.18 -1.56 12.46
C GLN A 171 24.79 -0.27 13.18
N SER A 172 25.52 0.81 12.94
CA SER A 172 25.08 2.14 13.36
C SER A 172 25.45 3.27 12.39
N GLN A 173 25.95 2.98 11.18
CA GLN A 173 26.38 4.06 10.26
C GLN A 173 25.98 3.89 8.78
N ASN A 174 25.63 2.68 8.31
CA ASN A 174 25.25 2.49 6.90
C ASN A 174 23.78 2.03 6.78
N PRO A 175 22.88 2.85 6.20
CA PRO A 175 21.47 2.52 6.01
C PRO A 175 21.23 1.23 5.21
N VAL A 176 22.17 0.87 4.33
CA VAL A 176 22.08 -0.35 3.52
C VAL A 176 22.17 -1.61 4.39
N GLN A 177 22.79 -1.53 5.56
CA GLN A 177 22.91 -2.70 6.42
C GLN A 177 21.56 -3.09 7.07
N TRP A 178 20.56 -2.18 7.09
CA TRP A 178 19.20 -2.49 7.53
C TRP A 178 18.50 -3.55 6.67
N PHE A 179 18.96 -3.81 5.45
CA PHE A 179 18.46 -4.96 4.68
C PHE A 179 18.72 -6.29 5.39
N ASN A 180 19.74 -6.38 6.26
CA ASN A 180 19.97 -7.56 7.10
C ASN A 180 18.93 -7.74 8.21
N ALA A 181 18.14 -6.70 8.50
CA ALA A 181 17.00 -6.80 9.41
C ALA A 181 15.81 -7.53 8.75
N VAL A 182 15.84 -7.78 7.44
CA VAL A 182 14.86 -8.67 6.78
C VAL A 182 15.38 -10.09 6.85
N ALA A 183 14.70 -10.95 7.61
CA ALA A 183 15.04 -12.38 7.68
C ALA A 183 14.58 -13.11 6.42
N ASN A 184 13.32 -12.85 6.06
CA ASN A 184 12.72 -13.31 4.83
C ASN A 184 11.66 -12.31 4.35
N ALA A 185 11.44 -12.27 3.06
CA ALA A 185 10.28 -11.62 2.48
C ALA A 185 9.77 -12.43 1.30
N ASN A 186 8.46 -12.42 1.10
CA ASN A 186 7.82 -12.94 -0.09
C ASN A 186 6.77 -11.93 -0.54
N ALA A 187 6.70 -11.69 -1.84
CA ALA A 187 5.65 -10.90 -2.44
C ALA A 187 5.17 -11.59 -3.71
N GLU A 188 3.87 -11.57 -3.93
CA GLU A 188 3.21 -12.19 -5.07
C GLU A 188 2.23 -11.20 -5.68
N LEU A 189 2.16 -11.22 -7.01
CA LEU A 189 1.26 -10.43 -7.81
C LEU A 189 0.65 -11.35 -8.87
N ALA A 190 -0.66 -11.28 -9.03
CA ALA A 190 -1.42 -11.85 -10.12
C ALA A 190 -2.42 -10.79 -10.59
N ILE A 191 -2.32 -10.38 -11.85
CA ILE A 191 -3.21 -9.38 -12.44
C ILE A 191 -3.67 -9.84 -13.82
N SER A 192 -4.97 -9.74 -14.07
CA SER A 192 -5.55 -10.06 -15.37
C SER A 192 -4.92 -9.19 -16.46
N ARG A 193 -4.63 -9.79 -17.61
CA ARG A 193 -3.96 -9.13 -18.73
C ARG A 193 -4.67 -7.85 -19.14
N ALA A 194 -5.97 -7.93 -19.38
CA ALA A 194 -6.78 -6.80 -19.79
C ALA A 194 -6.75 -5.65 -18.75
N LEU A 195 -6.84 -5.98 -17.46
CA LEU A 195 -6.76 -4.99 -16.39
C LEU A 195 -5.40 -4.28 -16.34
N LEU A 196 -4.28 -5.02 -16.42
CA LEU A 196 -2.95 -4.41 -16.41
C LEU A 196 -2.73 -3.53 -17.65
N GLU A 197 -3.07 -4.03 -18.84
CA GLU A 197 -2.88 -3.32 -20.10
C GLU A 197 -3.73 -2.05 -20.17
N ALA A 198 -5.01 -2.11 -19.76
CA ALA A 198 -5.88 -0.94 -19.69
C ALA A 198 -5.37 0.11 -18.70
N SER A 199 -4.96 -0.33 -17.50
CA SER A 199 -4.46 0.57 -16.45
C SER A 199 -3.18 1.28 -16.86
N LEU A 200 -2.19 0.54 -17.39
CA LEU A 200 -0.93 1.12 -17.87
C LEU A 200 -1.14 2.04 -19.06
N THR A 201 -2.01 1.66 -20.01
CA THR A 201 -2.34 2.51 -21.16
C THR A 201 -2.94 3.84 -20.70
N ASN A 202 -3.86 3.81 -19.73
CA ASN A 202 -4.46 5.02 -19.17
C ASN A 202 -3.44 5.91 -18.45
N ILE A 203 -2.51 5.31 -17.68
CA ILE A 203 -1.43 6.05 -17.02
C ILE A 203 -0.51 6.70 -18.05
N VAL A 204 -0.07 5.96 -19.07
CA VAL A 204 0.79 6.48 -20.13
C VAL A 204 0.08 7.58 -20.92
N LYS A 205 -1.20 7.38 -21.27
CA LYS A 205 -2.02 8.39 -21.97
C LYS A 205 -2.12 9.68 -21.14
N ALA A 206 -2.39 9.58 -19.84
CA ALA A 206 -2.46 10.74 -18.95
C ALA A 206 -1.13 11.51 -18.89
N GLN A 207 0.01 10.80 -18.87
CA GLN A 207 1.35 11.42 -18.92
C GLN A 207 1.61 12.12 -20.25
N LEU A 208 1.20 11.52 -21.38
CA LEU A 208 1.33 12.13 -22.70
C LEU A 208 0.49 13.41 -22.83
N ILE A 209 -0.77 13.38 -22.36
CA ILE A 209 -1.64 14.56 -22.34
C ILE A 209 -1.02 15.67 -21.49
N ALA A 210 -0.53 15.34 -20.29
CA ALA A 210 0.11 16.32 -19.41
C ALA A 210 1.35 16.97 -20.05
N ALA A 211 2.16 16.19 -20.78
CA ALA A 211 3.31 16.70 -21.51
C ALA A 211 2.91 17.63 -22.67
N ALA A 212 1.94 17.22 -23.50
CA ALA A 212 1.46 18.04 -24.62
C ALA A 212 0.88 19.39 -24.15
N ILE A 213 0.11 19.39 -23.04
CA ILE A 213 -0.41 20.62 -22.44
C ILE A 213 0.72 21.54 -21.96
N GLN A 214 1.80 20.98 -21.38
CA GLN A 214 2.96 21.77 -20.95
C GLN A 214 3.71 22.39 -22.14
N GLU A 215 3.71 21.72 -23.29
CA GLU A 215 4.31 22.19 -24.53
C GLU A 215 3.39 23.13 -25.34
N GLY A 216 2.15 23.33 -24.89
CA GLY A 216 1.16 24.21 -25.53
C GLY A 216 0.53 23.61 -26.79
N GLU A 217 0.64 22.29 -26.95
CA GLU A 217 0.01 21.55 -28.05
C GLU A 217 -1.44 21.19 -27.72
N ASP A 218 -2.27 21.06 -28.75
CA ASP A 218 -3.62 20.49 -28.64
C ASP A 218 -3.54 19.04 -29.12
N PRO A 219 -3.40 18.07 -28.21
CA PRO A 219 -3.10 16.70 -28.60
C PRO A 219 -4.32 16.02 -29.22
N ASP A 220 -4.14 15.34 -30.35
CA ASP A 220 -5.14 14.41 -30.86
C ASP A 220 -5.26 13.23 -29.89
N GLU A 221 -6.41 13.12 -29.22
CA GLU A 221 -6.68 12.08 -28.23
C GLU A 221 -6.56 10.66 -28.80
N GLN A 222 -6.90 10.47 -30.08
CA GLN A 222 -6.82 9.15 -30.71
C GLN A 222 -5.36 8.77 -30.98
N GLU A 223 -4.57 9.70 -31.51
CA GLU A 223 -3.14 9.49 -31.74
C GLU A 223 -2.41 9.21 -30.42
N LEU A 224 -2.70 9.97 -29.35
CA LEU A 224 -2.13 9.71 -28.04
C LEU A 224 -2.54 8.36 -27.46
N THR A 225 -3.74 7.89 -27.76
CA THR A 225 -4.21 6.56 -27.34
C THR A 225 -3.39 5.47 -28.02
N ASP A 226 -3.20 5.58 -29.34
CA ASP A 226 -2.44 4.59 -30.12
C ASP A 226 -0.96 4.56 -29.68
N ILE A 227 -0.36 5.73 -29.42
CA ILE A 227 0.99 5.84 -28.85
C ILE A 227 1.05 5.21 -27.44
N ALA A 228 0.05 5.45 -26.60
CA ALA A 228 0.01 4.90 -25.25
C ALA A 228 -0.09 3.36 -25.25
N VAL A 229 -0.89 2.80 -26.16
CA VAL A 229 -0.99 1.34 -26.35
C VAL A 229 0.37 0.77 -26.77
N LEU A 230 1.02 1.36 -27.78
CA LEU A 230 2.33 0.89 -28.25
C LEU A 230 3.39 0.95 -27.14
N LYS A 231 3.47 2.06 -26.40
CA LYS A 231 4.39 2.23 -25.27
C LYS A 231 4.13 1.20 -24.17
N THR A 232 2.85 0.94 -23.86
CA THR A 232 2.46 -0.08 -22.87
C THR A 232 2.91 -1.47 -23.29
N GLN A 233 2.68 -1.84 -24.55
CA GLN A 233 3.13 -3.14 -25.09
C GLN A 233 4.65 -3.29 -25.02
N GLN A 234 5.41 -2.23 -25.36
CA GLN A 234 6.87 -2.23 -25.27
C GLN A 234 7.37 -2.42 -23.83
N GLN A 235 6.77 -1.71 -22.86
CA GLN A 235 7.12 -1.84 -21.44
C GLN A 235 6.83 -3.25 -20.92
N LEU A 236 5.66 -3.81 -21.22
CA LEU A 236 5.30 -5.17 -20.82
C LEU A 236 6.19 -6.21 -21.49
N ALA A 237 6.57 -6.03 -22.75
CA ALA A 237 7.52 -6.90 -23.44
C ALA A 237 8.91 -6.85 -22.78
N GLN A 238 9.37 -5.67 -22.35
CA GLN A 238 10.65 -5.54 -21.63
C GLN A 238 10.62 -6.24 -20.27
N LEU A 239 9.54 -6.07 -19.50
CA LEU A 239 9.38 -6.73 -18.19
C LEU A 239 9.31 -8.25 -18.31
N GLN A 240 8.70 -8.77 -19.39
CA GLN A 240 8.71 -10.20 -19.69
C GLN A 240 10.08 -10.69 -20.15
N ALA A 241 10.76 -9.95 -21.02
CA ALA A 241 12.10 -10.29 -21.50
C ALA A 241 13.14 -10.34 -20.37
N THR A 242 12.96 -9.51 -19.35
CA THR A 242 13.79 -9.45 -18.14
C THR A 242 13.28 -10.36 -17.01
N GLN A 243 12.24 -11.16 -17.27
CA GLN A 243 11.60 -12.09 -16.33
C GLN A 243 11.06 -11.43 -15.04
N TRP A 244 10.79 -10.13 -15.03
CA TRP A 244 10.09 -9.48 -13.91
C TRP A 244 8.59 -9.80 -13.89
N LEU A 245 8.02 -10.06 -15.07
CA LEU A 245 6.64 -10.52 -15.23
C LEU A 245 6.62 -11.79 -16.09
N ARG A 246 5.72 -12.71 -15.75
CA ARG A 246 5.38 -13.88 -16.56
C ARG A 246 3.92 -13.77 -16.99
N LEU A 247 3.62 -13.99 -18.26
CA LEU A 247 2.24 -14.14 -18.72
C LEU A 247 1.89 -15.63 -18.72
N GLU A 248 0.95 -16.02 -17.86
CA GLU A 248 0.41 -17.37 -17.77
C GLU A 248 -1.06 -17.33 -18.17
N GLU A 249 -1.39 -17.94 -19.31
CA GLU A 249 -2.71 -17.82 -19.94
C GLU A 249 -3.07 -16.34 -20.17
N GLU A 250 -4.01 -15.80 -19.40
CA GLU A 250 -4.46 -14.40 -19.46
C GLU A 250 -4.15 -13.63 -18.16
N THR A 251 -3.18 -14.09 -17.38
CA THR A 251 -2.77 -13.47 -16.12
C THR A 251 -1.28 -13.17 -16.11
N TYR A 252 -0.92 -11.90 -15.88
CA TYR A 252 0.45 -11.54 -15.54
C TYR A 252 0.73 -11.89 -14.08
N ARG A 253 1.85 -12.59 -13.84
CA ARG A 253 2.33 -12.95 -12.51
C ARG A 253 3.72 -12.42 -12.25
N ALA A 254 3.96 -12.03 -11.01
CA ALA A 254 5.29 -11.81 -10.47
C ALA A 254 5.39 -12.39 -9.08
N GLN A 255 6.53 -12.99 -8.76
CA GLN A 255 6.88 -13.41 -7.42
C GLN A 255 8.25 -12.83 -7.08
N ALA A 256 8.37 -12.19 -5.92
CA ALA A 256 9.63 -11.76 -5.36
C ALA A 256 9.87 -12.51 -4.04
N ARG A 257 11.08 -12.98 -3.82
CA ARG A 257 11.47 -13.66 -2.58
C ARG A 257 12.81 -13.15 -2.11
N PHE A 258 12.90 -12.77 -0.85
CA PHE A 258 14.15 -12.44 -0.20
C PHE A 258 14.43 -13.51 0.87
N GLU A 259 15.56 -14.17 0.77
CA GLU A 259 16.00 -15.12 1.78
C GLU A 259 17.52 -15.18 1.81
N GLN A 260 18.09 -15.36 3.01
CA GLN A 260 19.53 -15.52 3.17
C GLN A 260 20.35 -14.39 2.52
N GLY A 261 19.84 -13.16 2.53
CA GLY A 261 20.52 -11.99 1.94
C GLY A 261 20.42 -11.88 0.41
N ARG A 262 19.65 -12.75 -0.25
CA ARG A 262 19.50 -12.80 -1.72
C ARG A 262 18.06 -12.49 -2.13
N LEU A 263 17.93 -11.70 -3.19
CA LEU A 263 16.64 -11.39 -3.81
C LEU A 263 16.46 -12.25 -5.06
N PHE A 264 15.30 -12.87 -5.17
CA PHE A 264 14.86 -13.64 -6.31
C PHE A 264 13.59 -13.01 -6.87
N VAL A 265 13.51 -12.89 -8.19
CA VAL A 265 12.30 -12.48 -8.90
C VAL A 265 11.99 -13.55 -9.94
N ASN A 266 10.80 -14.14 -9.85
CA ASN A 266 10.38 -15.29 -10.66
C ASN A 266 11.46 -16.38 -10.75
N ASP A 267 12.02 -16.72 -9.59
CA ASP A 267 13.09 -17.72 -9.39
C ASP A 267 14.48 -17.34 -9.94
N THR A 268 14.63 -16.14 -10.51
CA THR A 268 15.92 -15.61 -10.96
C THR A 268 16.54 -14.73 -9.89
N GLU A 269 17.78 -15.05 -9.48
CA GLU A 269 18.54 -14.23 -8.53
C GLU A 269 18.86 -12.86 -9.14
N ILE A 270 18.46 -11.80 -8.44
CA ILE A 270 18.76 -10.42 -8.81
C ILE A 270 19.93 -9.95 -7.94
N PRO A 271 21.11 -9.68 -8.53
CA PRO A 271 22.25 -9.20 -7.76
C PRO A 271 21.93 -7.82 -7.18
N PHE A 272 22.14 -7.64 -5.88
CA PHE A 272 22.17 -6.31 -5.27
C PHE A 272 23.45 -5.61 -5.76
N LEU A 273 23.29 -4.55 -6.55
CA LEU A 273 24.38 -3.64 -6.84
C LEU A 273 24.64 -2.83 -5.56
N PHE A 274 25.78 -3.10 -4.90
CA PHE A 274 26.34 -2.24 -3.87
C PHE A 274 27.44 -1.37 -4.48
#